data_AF-A0A8I1LU31-F1
#
_entry.id   AF-A0A8I1LU31-F1
#
_cell.length_a   1.000
_cell.length_b   1.000
_cell.length_c   1.000
_cell.angle_alpha   90.00
_cell.angle_beta   90.00
_cell.angle_gamma   90.00
#
_symmetry.space_group_name_H-M   'P 1'
#
loop_
_entity.id
_entity.type
_entity.pdbx_description
1 polymer ?
#
loop_
_entity_poly.entity_id
_entity_poly.type
_entity_poly.pdbx_seq_one_letter_code
_entity_poly.pdbx_strand_id
1 'polypeptide(L)'
;MSDKELSKKIVTLVGGEENVNSVFHCATRLRFKLKDRTKADKAALEATPGVITVVESSGQFQVVIGNNVGQVFEHMMAETNLQDADNPNAKKEESSEKTNVLGKAVDIISSIFSPLLGALAGAGLLKGIMALIASLHWIDTTSGTYLILNAASDSVFYFLPIFLAITSSRKFKTNAFVSVAVAGALVYPDVIAAVDHPAKLAFLGIPIILIKYSSSVIPIILAVWVQSYVERWFNSFVHQSVKNIIVPMLSLLVVVPLTFLAFGPVGNLISQGLANGFTWVYNLSPLIAGAVAGAFWQVFVIFGVHWGFVPIMLSNIATLGYDTMLPMLTAAVLSQAGATLGVFLKSRNTQMKALAGSSTLAAVFGITEPTIYGVTLKLKKPFIYACISGGIGGAIIASGGATAKSFSLPSLLALPTYFGTGFLWVVIGLLVAFVLAVVLVMILGFDDPKEETAKTEAAPIKKEVTIEKEILVSPLQGKVLPLEQSSDVAFASGAMGKGILIDPTEGVLTSPVNGTITTVFPTGHAIGITSNDGAEILIHVGVNTVKLKGQFLDKRVKEGDVVKQGQLLLEFDIEQIKAAGYTTTTPIIVTNSAQYLDVLNTMETEVKREDYLLTVVV
;
A
#
# COMPACT_ATOMS: atom_id res chain seq x y z
N MET A 1 12.50 17.92 11.15
CA MET A 1 13.72 17.63 10.36
C MET A 1 13.32 17.64 8.89
N SER A 2 14.08 18.32 8.02
CA SER A 2 13.77 18.35 6.58
C SER A 2 14.02 16.99 5.93
N ASP A 3 13.35 16.69 4.82
CA ASP A 3 13.56 15.43 4.07
C ASP A 3 15.02 15.28 3.60
N LYS A 4 15.67 16.42 3.32
CA LYS A 4 17.08 16.50 2.98
C LYS A 4 17.99 16.09 4.14
N GLU A 5 17.77 16.63 5.33
CA GLU A 5 18.53 16.25 6.54
C GLU A 5 18.26 14.80 6.95
N LEU A 6 17.00 14.37 6.84
CA LEU A 6 16.58 13.00 7.09
C LEU A 6 17.32 12.04 6.16
N SER A 7 17.43 12.36 4.87
CA SER A 7 18.16 11.53 3.90
C SER A 7 19.63 11.35 4.28
N LYS A 8 20.35 12.42 4.63
CA LYS A 8 21.76 12.35 5.06
C LYS A 8 21.91 11.52 6.32
N LYS A 9 21.04 11.75 7.30
CA LYS A 9 21.10 11.06 8.58
C LYS A 9 20.84 9.57 8.42
N ILE A 10 19.89 9.18 7.57
CA ILE A 10 19.65 7.78 7.23
C ILE A 10 20.89 7.14 6.61
N VAL A 11 21.54 7.79 5.62
CA VAL A 11 22.74 7.25 4.96
C VAL A 11 23.89 7.04 5.95
N THR A 12 24.11 7.99 6.86
CA THR A 12 25.10 7.85 7.93
C THR A 12 24.77 6.66 8.83
N LEU A 13 23.52 6.56 9.29
CA LEU A 13 23.12 5.54 10.26
C LEU A 13 22.98 4.13 9.66
N VAL A 14 22.85 3.98 8.34
CA VAL A 14 22.98 2.67 7.69
C VAL A 14 24.43 2.24 7.46
N GLY A 15 25.40 2.99 7.96
CA GLY A 15 26.83 2.68 7.89
C GLY A 15 27.59 3.36 6.74
N GLY A 16 27.05 4.46 6.20
CA GLY A 16 27.66 5.25 5.13
C GLY A 16 27.36 4.72 3.73
N GLU A 17 27.72 5.52 2.71
CA GLU A 17 27.53 5.15 1.30
C GLU A 17 28.28 3.87 0.93
N GLU A 18 29.47 3.67 1.48
CA GLU A 18 30.26 2.48 1.24
C GLU A 18 29.59 1.18 1.71
N ASN A 19 28.65 1.26 2.65
CA ASN A 19 27.92 0.10 3.18
C ASN A 19 26.64 -0.21 2.39
N VAL A 20 26.23 0.63 1.45
CA VAL A 20 24.99 0.46 0.70
C VAL A 20 25.31 -0.04 -0.71
N ASN A 21 24.85 -1.25 -1.04
CA ASN A 21 24.96 -1.78 -2.41
C ASN A 21 23.94 -1.13 -3.34
N SER A 22 22.72 -0.92 -2.85
CA SER A 22 21.69 -0.16 -3.55
C SER A 22 20.54 0.22 -2.63
N VAL A 23 19.83 1.27 -3.01
CA VAL A 23 18.61 1.73 -2.34
C VAL A 23 17.49 1.88 -3.38
N PHE A 24 16.25 1.59 -2.96
CA PHE A 24 15.04 1.94 -3.70
C PHE A 24 13.93 2.24 -2.71
N HIS A 25 12.77 2.70 -3.19
CA HIS A 25 11.64 2.97 -2.31
C HIS A 25 10.35 2.33 -2.81
N CYS A 26 9.44 2.06 -1.88
CA CYS A 26 8.03 1.79 -2.19
C CYS A 26 7.18 2.98 -1.75
N ALA A 27 5.86 2.79 -1.57
CA ALA A 27 4.96 3.87 -1.18
C ALA A 27 5.27 4.50 0.19
N THR A 28 5.86 3.74 1.12
CA THR A 28 6.10 4.22 2.51
C THR A 28 7.47 3.91 3.10
N ARG A 29 8.39 3.27 2.35
CA ARG A 29 9.67 2.75 2.91
C ARG A 29 10.83 2.89 1.95
N LEU A 30 11.99 3.26 2.49
CA LEU A 30 13.27 3.08 1.84
C LEU A 30 13.75 1.65 2.09
N ARG A 31 14.31 1.01 1.06
CA ARG A 31 14.76 -0.37 1.09
C ARG A 31 16.23 -0.41 0.69
N PHE A 32 17.08 -0.67 1.66
CA PHE A 32 18.52 -0.78 1.48
C PHE A 32 18.93 -2.23 1.33
N LYS A 33 19.81 -2.48 0.35
CA LYS A 33 20.62 -3.69 0.29
C LYS A 33 22.00 -3.33 0.83
N LEU A 34 22.27 -3.67 2.09
CA LEU A 34 23.54 -3.35 2.74
C LEU A 34 24.62 -4.41 2.46
N LYS A 35 25.90 -4.03 2.52
CA LYS A 35 27.05 -4.94 2.48
C LYS A 35 27.21 -5.67 3.81
N ASP A 36 27.15 -4.92 4.90
CA ASP A 36 27.25 -5.45 6.26
C ASP A 36 26.15 -4.82 7.13
N ARG A 37 25.25 -5.67 7.65
CA ARG A 37 24.10 -5.22 8.45
C ARG A 37 24.50 -4.76 9.84
N THR A 38 25.63 -5.23 10.36
CA THR A 38 26.09 -4.88 11.72
C THR A 38 26.57 -3.44 11.84
N LYS A 39 26.86 -2.80 10.71
CA LYS A 39 27.22 -1.38 10.62
C LYS A 39 26.02 -0.43 10.60
N ALA A 40 24.81 -0.96 10.46
CA ALA A 40 23.59 -0.15 10.52
C ALA A 40 23.11 -0.02 11.96
N ASP A 41 22.98 1.22 12.45
CA ASP A 41 22.48 1.51 13.79
C ASP A 41 20.95 1.59 13.76
N LYS A 42 20.34 0.41 13.94
CA LYS A 42 18.89 0.26 13.94
C LYS A 42 18.22 1.10 15.03
N ALA A 43 18.78 1.14 16.24
CA ALA A 43 18.17 1.85 17.37
C ALA A 43 18.20 3.36 17.15
N ALA A 44 19.31 3.89 16.63
CA ALA A 44 19.42 5.30 16.29
C ALA A 44 18.51 5.70 15.11
N LEU A 45 18.33 4.81 14.13
CA LEU A 45 17.38 5.04 13.03
C LEU A 45 15.93 5.07 13.52
N GLU A 46 15.53 4.16 14.41
CA GLU A 46 14.18 4.18 15.00
C GLU A 46 13.95 5.40 15.90
N ALA A 47 14.99 5.96 16.51
CA ALA A 47 14.93 7.20 17.27
C ALA A 47 15.02 8.47 16.40
N THR A 48 15.19 8.35 15.09
CA THR A 48 15.34 9.51 14.20
C THR A 48 13.98 10.09 13.80
N PRO A 49 13.71 11.39 14.06
CA PRO A 49 12.43 12.01 13.70
C PRO A 49 12.11 11.89 12.20
N GLY A 50 10.94 11.35 11.85
CA GLY A 50 10.55 11.05 10.47
C GLY A 50 10.78 9.59 10.04
N VAL A 51 11.43 8.78 10.88
CA VAL A 51 11.45 7.32 10.74
C VAL A 51 10.40 6.72 11.68
N ILE A 52 9.43 6.02 11.12
CA ILE A 52 8.35 5.34 11.86
C ILE A 52 8.87 4.07 12.53
N THR A 53 9.65 3.26 11.79
CA THR A 53 10.24 2.01 12.29
C THR A 53 11.31 1.51 11.32
N VAL A 54 12.17 0.60 11.77
CA VAL A 54 13.13 -0.10 10.93
C VAL A 54 12.83 -1.59 10.94
N VAL A 55 12.65 -2.16 9.75
CA VAL A 55 12.27 -3.56 9.56
C VAL A 55 13.33 -4.26 8.72
N GLU A 56 13.81 -5.40 9.21
CA GLU A 56 14.63 -6.31 8.41
C GLU A 56 13.77 -7.45 7.90
N SER A 57 13.61 -7.56 6.58
CA SER A 57 12.82 -8.61 5.95
C SER A 57 13.37 -8.96 4.58
N SER A 58 13.36 -10.26 4.23
CA SER A 58 13.74 -10.77 2.91
C SER A 58 15.14 -10.34 2.44
N GLY A 59 16.10 -10.27 3.37
CA GLY A 59 17.48 -9.87 3.10
C GLY A 59 17.70 -8.37 2.85
N GLN A 60 16.67 -7.53 3.10
CA GLN A 60 16.72 -6.08 2.93
C GLN A 60 16.54 -5.37 4.27
N PHE A 61 17.26 -4.27 4.45
CA PHE A 61 17.17 -3.37 5.58
C PHE A 61 16.23 -2.21 5.22
N GLN A 62 15.06 -2.11 5.87
CA GLN A 62 14.00 -1.19 5.45
C GLN A 62 13.77 -0.11 6.50
N VAL A 63 13.79 1.15 6.07
CA VAL A 63 13.48 2.31 6.90
C VAL A 63 12.09 2.80 6.49
N VAL A 64 11.12 2.70 7.41
CA VAL A 64 9.74 3.11 7.19
C VAL A 64 9.62 4.59 7.49
N ILE A 65 9.21 5.39 6.52
CA ILE A 65 9.11 6.86 6.63
C ILE A 65 7.64 7.32 6.55
N GLY A 66 6.81 6.62 5.78
CA GLY A 66 5.45 7.05 5.45
C GLY A 66 5.38 7.72 4.07
N ASN A 67 4.34 8.53 3.84
CA ASN A 67 4.02 9.04 2.49
C ASN A 67 5.11 9.94 1.89
N ASN A 68 5.99 10.52 2.71
CA ASN A 68 7.07 11.42 2.27
C ASN A 68 8.32 10.68 1.76
N VAL A 69 8.30 9.34 1.73
CA VAL A 69 9.47 8.53 1.35
C VAL A 69 10.03 8.87 -0.04
N GLY A 70 9.18 9.29 -0.99
CA GLY A 70 9.62 9.67 -2.33
C GLY A 70 10.52 10.90 -2.31
N GLN A 71 10.17 11.92 -1.52
CA GLN A 71 10.97 13.16 -1.41
C GLN A 71 12.30 12.89 -0.69
N VAL A 72 12.28 12.06 0.37
CA VAL A 72 13.51 11.64 1.05
C VAL A 72 14.43 10.85 0.13
N PHE A 73 13.87 9.99 -0.73
CA PHE A 73 14.64 9.24 -1.73
C PHE A 73 15.26 10.15 -2.79
N GLU A 74 14.51 11.12 -3.32
CA GLU A 74 15.03 12.09 -4.30
C GLU A 74 16.20 12.89 -3.72
N HIS A 75 16.08 13.38 -2.49
CA HIS A 75 17.18 14.07 -1.80
C HIS A 75 18.39 13.15 -1.56
N MET A 76 18.14 11.90 -1.17
CA MET A 76 19.19 10.89 -0.98
C MET A 76 19.98 10.66 -2.27
N MET A 77 19.27 10.47 -3.38
CA MET A 77 19.89 10.22 -4.69
C MET A 77 20.60 11.46 -5.26
N ALA A 78 20.14 12.66 -4.94
CA ALA A 78 20.76 13.91 -5.39
C ALA A 78 22.06 14.25 -4.63
N GLU A 79 22.22 13.75 -3.39
CA GLU A 79 23.34 14.12 -2.51
C GLU A 79 24.34 12.98 -2.26
N THR A 80 24.10 11.78 -2.80
CA THR A 80 24.97 10.61 -2.60
C THR A 80 25.32 9.93 -3.92
N ASN A 81 26.41 9.14 -3.95
CA ASN A 81 26.74 8.28 -5.09
C ASN A 81 26.06 6.91 -5.01
N LEU A 82 24.98 6.82 -4.24
CA LEU A 82 24.25 5.57 -4.05
C LEU A 82 23.59 5.12 -5.35
N GLN A 83 23.60 3.81 -5.57
CA GLN A 83 22.93 3.25 -6.73
C GLN A 83 21.43 3.11 -6.48
N ASP A 84 20.65 3.86 -7.24
CA ASP A 84 19.21 3.62 -7.39
C ASP A 84 19.00 2.24 -8.01
N ALA A 85 18.25 1.37 -7.32
CA ALA A 85 17.93 0.06 -7.86
C ALA A 85 16.99 0.08 -9.06
N ASP A 86 16.28 1.19 -9.29
CA ASP A 86 15.36 1.41 -10.41
C ASP A 86 16.03 2.11 -11.61
N ASN A 87 17.29 2.55 -11.50
CA ASN A 87 18.01 3.18 -12.61
C ASN A 87 18.65 2.13 -13.55
N PRO A 88 18.27 2.07 -14.84
CA PRO A 88 18.67 1.01 -15.77
C PRO A 88 20.14 1.00 -16.20
N ASN A 89 20.96 2.01 -15.83
CA ASN A 89 22.35 2.14 -16.29
C ASN A 89 23.44 1.87 -15.21
N ALA A 90 23.09 1.48 -13.99
CA ALA A 90 24.10 1.19 -12.95
C ALA A 90 24.61 -0.27 -13.00
N LYS A 91 25.93 -0.45 -13.12
CA LYS A 91 26.61 -1.74 -12.95
C LYS A 91 26.52 -2.16 -11.48
N LYS A 92 25.78 -3.23 -11.19
CA LYS A 92 25.72 -3.88 -9.87
C LYS A 92 26.58 -5.13 -9.85
N GLU A 93 27.53 -5.20 -8.92
CA GLU A 93 28.15 -6.45 -8.49
C GLU A 93 27.17 -7.22 -7.59
N GLU A 94 26.91 -8.48 -7.93
CA GLU A 94 26.04 -9.36 -7.14
C GLU A 94 26.79 -9.93 -5.93
N SER A 95 26.40 -9.51 -4.72
CA SER A 95 26.68 -10.28 -3.51
C SER A 95 25.78 -11.52 -3.49
N SER A 96 26.36 -12.68 -3.77
CA SER A 96 25.71 -13.99 -3.74
C SER A 96 25.43 -14.44 -2.29
N GLU A 97 24.31 -14.03 -1.71
CA GLU A 97 23.74 -14.81 -0.60
C GLU A 97 23.07 -16.06 -1.19
N LYS A 98 23.38 -17.23 -0.61
CA LYS A 98 22.86 -18.55 -1.00
C LYS A 98 21.36 -18.64 -0.75
N THR A 99 20.55 -18.01 -1.59
CA THR A 99 19.11 -18.24 -1.64
C THR A 99 18.85 -19.59 -2.31
N ASN A 100 18.12 -20.46 -1.61
CA ASN A 100 17.69 -21.76 -2.12
C ASN A 100 16.84 -21.55 -3.41
N VAL A 101 16.82 -22.53 -4.31
CA VAL A 101 16.18 -22.41 -5.64
C VAL A 101 14.72 -21.94 -5.55
N LEU A 102 14.00 -22.44 -4.55
CA LEU A 102 12.62 -22.04 -4.26
C LEU A 102 12.50 -20.55 -3.89
N GLY A 103 13.44 -20.01 -3.10
CA GLY A 103 13.46 -18.61 -2.72
C GLY A 103 13.71 -17.68 -3.91
N LYS A 104 14.54 -18.09 -4.87
CA LYS A 104 14.76 -17.34 -6.13
C LYS A 104 13.50 -17.33 -7.01
N ALA A 105 12.79 -18.46 -7.10
CA ALA A 105 11.54 -18.53 -7.84
C ALA A 105 10.46 -17.62 -7.24
N VAL A 106 10.30 -17.65 -5.91
CA VAL A 106 9.35 -16.78 -5.19
C VAL A 106 9.70 -15.30 -5.38
N ASP A 107 10.97 -14.92 -5.30
CA ASP A 107 11.42 -13.55 -5.56
C ASP A 107 11.10 -13.08 -6.99
N ILE A 108 11.35 -13.93 -8.00
CA ILE A 108 11.01 -13.63 -9.39
C ILE A 108 9.51 -13.37 -9.52
N ILE A 109 8.66 -14.30 -9.09
CA ILE A 109 7.21 -14.17 -9.20
C ILE A 109 6.71 -12.93 -8.43
N SER A 110 7.17 -12.73 -7.19
CA SER A 110 6.76 -11.59 -6.37
C SER A 110 7.13 -10.25 -7.01
N SER A 111 8.35 -10.13 -7.56
CA SER A 111 8.81 -8.91 -8.22
C SER A 111 8.07 -8.59 -9.52
N ILE A 112 7.56 -9.62 -10.22
CA ILE A 112 6.79 -9.48 -11.46
C ILE A 112 5.34 -9.07 -11.17
N PHE A 113 4.73 -9.63 -10.12
CA PHE A 113 3.31 -9.40 -9.81
C PHE A 113 3.05 -8.19 -8.92
N SER A 114 3.95 -7.87 -7.98
CA SER A 114 3.72 -6.77 -7.02
C SER A 114 3.40 -5.43 -7.70
N PRO A 115 4.06 -5.01 -8.80
CA PRO A 115 3.73 -3.75 -9.46
C PRO A 115 2.35 -3.73 -10.14
N LEU A 116 1.73 -4.89 -10.36
CA LEU A 116 0.41 -5.03 -11.00
C LEU A 116 -0.75 -5.06 -10.00
N LEU A 117 -0.46 -5.04 -8.71
CA LEU A 117 -1.42 -5.22 -7.63
C LEU A 117 -2.62 -4.30 -7.71
N GLY A 118 -2.40 -2.99 -7.81
CA GLY A 118 -3.48 -2.00 -7.84
C GLY A 118 -4.40 -2.20 -9.04
N ALA A 119 -3.84 -2.50 -10.21
CA ALA A 119 -4.61 -2.73 -11.44
C ALA A 119 -5.43 -4.04 -11.34
N LEU A 120 -4.83 -5.13 -10.86
CA LEU A 120 -5.51 -6.41 -10.66
C LEU A 120 -6.63 -6.31 -9.62
N ALA A 121 -6.41 -5.56 -8.54
CA ALA A 121 -7.40 -5.33 -7.50
C ALA A 121 -8.62 -4.57 -8.04
N GLY A 122 -8.40 -3.42 -8.69
CA GLY A 122 -9.47 -2.60 -9.26
C GLY A 122 -10.25 -3.31 -10.36
N ALA A 123 -9.54 -3.96 -11.30
CA ALA A 123 -10.16 -4.72 -12.37
C ALA A 123 -10.95 -5.93 -11.84
N GLY A 124 -10.39 -6.69 -10.90
CA GLY A 124 -11.04 -7.84 -10.29
C GLY A 124 -12.31 -7.46 -9.51
N LEU A 125 -12.28 -6.34 -8.80
CA LEU A 125 -13.45 -5.78 -8.11
C LEU A 125 -14.56 -5.41 -9.10
N LEU A 126 -14.22 -4.62 -10.12
CA LEU A 126 -15.19 -4.22 -11.14
C LEU A 126 -15.76 -5.43 -11.87
N LYS A 127 -14.94 -6.45 -12.14
CA LYS A 127 -15.35 -7.69 -12.81
C LYS A 127 -16.31 -8.51 -11.95
N GLY A 128 -16.07 -8.54 -10.64
CA GLY A 128 -17.02 -9.08 -9.67
C GLY A 128 -18.36 -8.35 -9.71
N ILE A 129 -18.35 -7.01 -9.58
CA ILE A 129 -19.57 -6.20 -9.68
C ILE A 129 -20.31 -6.48 -10.99
N MET A 130 -19.59 -6.57 -12.11
CA MET A 130 -20.18 -6.85 -13.41
C MET A 130 -20.82 -8.22 -13.50
N ALA A 131 -20.18 -9.24 -12.93
CA ALA A 131 -20.77 -10.58 -12.83
C ALA A 131 -22.07 -10.59 -12.01
N LEU A 132 -22.14 -9.83 -10.91
CA LEU A 132 -23.35 -9.72 -10.09
C LEU A 132 -24.45 -8.93 -10.80
N ILE A 133 -24.13 -7.80 -11.42
CA ILE A 133 -25.08 -7.01 -12.21
C ILE A 133 -25.67 -7.86 -13.35
N ALA A 134 -24.83 -8.62 -14.06
CA ALA A 134 -25.28 -9.55 -15.08
C ALA A 134 -26.19 -10.65 -14.51
N SER A 135 -25.78 -11.26 -13.39
CA SER A 135 -26.55 -12.34 -12.76
C SER A 135 -27.89 -11.88 -12.17
N LEU A 136 -27.98 -10.64 -11.68
CA LEU A 136 -29.22 -10.06 -11.17
C LEU A 136 -30.08 -9.44 -12.27
N HIS A 137 -29.63 -9.50 -13.52
CA HIS A 137 -30.30 -8.91 -14.69
C HIS A 137 -30.57 -7.41 -14.54
N TRP A 138 -29.70 -6.70 -13.81
CA TRP A 138 -29.83 -5.25 -13.60
C TRP A 138 -29.45 -4.43 -14.84
N ILE A 139 -28.57 -4.98 -15.68
CA ILE A 139 -28.19 -4.42 -16.97
C ILE A 139 -28.30 -5.53 -18.01
N ASP A 140 -28.81 -5.18 -19.19
CA ASP A 140 -28.78 -6.05 -20.36
C ASP A 140 -27.32 -6.32 -20.78
N THR A 141 -26.92 -7.58 -20.75
CA THR A 141 -25.56 -8.03 -21.12
C THR A 141 -25.21 -7.82 -22.59
N THR A 142 -26.19 -7.50 -23.43
CA THR A 142 -25.99 -7.10 -24.83
C THR A 142 -25.86 -5.59 -25.03
N SER A 143 -26.09 -4.80 -23.98
CA SER A 143 -26.00 -3.34 -24.06
C SER A 143 -24.57 -2.85 -24.23
N GLY A 144 -24.41 -1.70 -24.91
CA GLY A 144 -23.11 -1.03 -25.04
C GLY A 144 -22.50 -0.65 -23.69
N THR A 145 -23.33 -0.30 -22.69
CA THR A 145 -22.90 -0.02 -21.32
C THR A 145 -22.24 -1.23 -20.69
N TYR A 146 -22.88 -2.41 -20.76
CA TYR A 146 -22.28 -3.64 -20.25
C TYR A 146 -20.98 -3.96 -20.98
N LEU A 147 -20.95 -3.84 -22.31
CA LEU A 147 -19.76 -4.12 -23.10
C LEU A 147 -18.56 -3.27 -22.68
N ILE A 148 -18.75 -1.95 -22.51
CA ILE A 148 -17.66 -1.03 -22.12
C ILE A 148 -17.18 -1.31 -20.70
N LEU A 149 -18.10 -1.46 -19.74
CA LEU A 149 -17.73 -1.71 -18.34
C LEU A 149 -17.09 -3.09 -18.15
N ASN A 150 -17.61 -4.10 -18.85
CA ASN A 150 -17.03 -5.44 -18.85
C ASN A 150 -15.63 -5.40 -19.47
N ALA A 151 -15.42 -4.69 -20.58
CA ALA A 151 -14.09 -4.50 -21.18
C ALA A 151 -13.12 -3.79 -20.23
N ALA A 152 -13.55 -2.75 -19.52
CA ALA A 152 -12.74 -2.09 -18.50
C ALA A 152 -12.31 -3.06 -17.40
N SER A 153 -13.24 -3.90 -16.94
CA SER A 153 -12.99 -4.92 -15.91
C SER A 153 -12.12 -6.09 -16.36
N ASP A 154 -12.22 -6.49 -17.63
CA ASP A 154 -11.57 -7.67 -18.17
C ASP A 154 -10.18 -7.37 -18.76
N SER A 155 -9.94 -6.14 -19.20
CA SER A 155 -8.72 -5.73 -19.91
C SER A 155 -7.42 -6.14 -19.21
N VAL A 156 -7.31 -5.94 -17.89
CA VAL A 156 -6.10 -6.28 -17.11
C VAL A 156 -5.85 -7.79 -17.10
N PHE A 157 -6.91 -8.60 -17.11
CA PHE A 157 -6.82 -10.06 -17.14
C PHE A 157 -6.57 -10.57 -18.56
N TYR A 158 -7.33 -10.09 -19.54
CA TYR A 158 -7.20 -10.51 -20.93
C TYR A 158 -5.81 -10.19 -21.48
N PHE A 159 -5.34 -8.96 -21.27
CA PHE A 159 -4.02 -8.47 -21.69
C PHE A 159 -2.94 -8.68 -20.63
N LEU A 160 -3.16 -9.57 -19.65
CA LEU A 160 -2.19 -9.87 -18.60
C LEU A 160 -0.77 -10.15 -19.14
N PRO A 161 -0.58 -10.87 -20.27
CA PRO A 161 0.75 -11.02 -20.85
C PRO A 161 1.50 -9.70 -21.10
N ILE A 162 0.80 -8.66 -21.54
CA ILE A 162 1.39 -7.34 -21.81
C ILE A 162 1.87 -6.69 -20.51
N PHE A 163 1.03 -6.70 -19.47
CA PHE A 163 1.39 -6.17 -18.16
C PHE A 163 2.60 -6.91 -17.56
N LEU A 164 2.60 -8.24 -17.67
CA LEU A 164 3.71 -9.09 -17.22
C LEU A 164 4.99 -8.89 -18.04
N ALA A 165 4.89 -8.58 -19.33
CA ALA A 165 6.07 -8.26 -20.14
C ALA A 165 6.76 -7.00 -19.63
N ILE A 166 6.00 -5.97 -19.25
CA ILE A 166 6.56 -4.74 -18.66
C ILE A 166 7.27 -5.06 -17.35
N THR A 167 6.62 -5.73 -16.40
CA THR A 167 7.23 -6.00 -15.10
C THR A 167 8.37 -7.02 -15.17
N SER A 168 8.27 -8.03 -16.04
CA SER A 168 9.36 -8.97 -16.32
C SER A 168 10.55 -8.29 -16.98
N SER A 169 10.34 -7.33 -17.88
CA SER A 169 11.44 -6.62 -18.54
C SER A 169 12.29 -5.82 -17.55
N ARG A 170 11.63 -5.23 -16.54
CA ARG A 170 12.31 -4.56 -15.41
C ARG A 170 13.09 -5.56 -14.58
N LYS A 171 12.50 -6.72 -14.26
CA LYS A 171 13.18 -7.78 -13.49
C LYS A 171 14.42 -8.33 -14.20
N PHE A 172 14.31 -8.65 -15.49
CA PHE A 172 15.37 -9.26 -16.28
C PHE A 172 16.32 -8.23 -16.94
N LYS A 173 16.03 -6.94 -16.78
CA LYS A 173 16.82 -5.81 -17.30
C LYS A 173 16.99 -5.89 -18.82
N THR A 174 15.87 -5.91 -19.53
CA THR A 174 15.81 -5.97 -21.00
C THR A 174 14.83 -4.89 -21.50
N ASN A 175 14.82 -4.62 -22.81
CA ASN A 175 13.98 -3.56 -23.35
C ASN A 175 12.47 -3.85 -23.16
N ALA A 176 11.78 -2.94 -22.47
CA ALA A 176 10.36 -3.06 -22.15
C ALA A 176 9.46 -2.99 -23.39
N PHE A 177 9.77 -2.15 -24.37
CA PHE A 177 8.98 -2.03 -25.60
C PHE A 177 9.10 -3.27 -26.48
N VAL A 178 10.30 -3.86 -26.56
CA VAL A 178 10.50 -5.16 -27.23
C VAL A 178 9.72 -6.25 -26.52
N SER A 179 9.77 -6.28 -25.19
CA SER A 179 9.03 -7.25 -24.37
C SER A 179 7.52 -7.14 -24.60
N VAL A 180 7.00 -5.90 -24.64
CA VAL A 180 5.58 -5.62 -24.93
C VAL A 180 5.22 -6.03 -26.35
N ALA A 181 6.09 -5.83 -27.34
CA ALA A 181 5.86 -6.31 -28.70
C ALA A 181 5.81 -7.84 -28.79
N VAL A 182 6.64 -8.56 -28.01
CA VAL A 182 6.56 -10.02 -27.88
C VAL A 182 5.22 -10.44 -27.28
N ALA A 183 4.78 -9.80 -26.20
CA ALA A 183 3.45 -10.06 -25.63
C ALA A 183 2.32 -9.71 -26.59
N GLY A 184 2.45 -8.60 -27.33
CA GLY A 184 1.50 -8.16 -28.35
C GLY A 184 1.33 -9.19 -29.45
N ALA A 185 2.40 -9.88 -29.85
CA ALA A 185 2.30 -10.98 -30.81
C ALA A 185 1.45 -12.15 -30.28
N LEU A 186 1.55 -12.48 -28.99
CA LEU A 186 0.76 -13.54 -28.37
C LEU A 186 -0.74 -13.24 -28.33
N VAL A 187 -1.10 -11.97 -28.15
CA VAL A 187 -2.50 -11.50 -28.09
C VAL A 187 -2.93 -10.79 -29.37
N TYR A 188 -2.21 -11.03 -30.47
CA TYR A 188 -2.56 -10.47 -31.77
C TYR A 188 -3.89 -11.07 -32.26
N PRO A 189 -4.86 -10.27 -32.74
CA PRO A 189 -6.20 -10.77 -33.07
C PRO A 189 -6.22 -11.98 -33.99
N ASP A 190 -5.40 -11.99 -35.05
CA ASP A 190 -5.34 -13.10 -36.00
C ASP A 190 -4.73 -14.37 -35.39
N VAL A 191 -3.79 -14.22 -34.45
CA VAL A 191 -3.21 -15.35 -33.70
C VAL A 191 -4.25 -15.95 -32.78
N ILE A 192 -5.05 -15.12 -32.09
CA ILE A 192 -6.13 -15.57 -31.23
C ILE A 192 -7.20 -16.29 -32.06
N ALA A 193 -7.63 -15.72 -33.19
CA ALA A 193 -8.61 -16.33 -34.09
C ALA A 193 -8.14 -17.68 -34.65
N ALA A 194 -6.83 -17.83 -34.88
CA ALA A 194 -6.24 -19.08 -35.36
C ALA A 194 -6.26 -20.22 -34.32
N VAL A 195 -6.49 -19.93 -33.03
CA VAL A 195 -6.65 -20.97 -31.99
C VAL A 195 -7.94 -21.76 -32.19
N ASP A 196 -9.04 -21.07 -32.54
CA ASP A 196 -10.39 -21.67 -32.66
C ASP A 196 -10.61 -22.38 -34.01
N HIS A 197 -9.76 -22.09 -34.99
CA HIS A 197 -9.70 -22.76 -36.28
C HIS A 197 -8.29 -23.32 -36.50
N PRO A 198 -7.94 -24.48 -35.90
CA PRO A 198 -6.60 -25.04 -36.00
C PRO A 198 -6.33 -25.57 -37.42
N ALA A 199 -6.12 -24.66 -38.37
CA ALA A 199 -5.28 -24.94 -39.51
C ALA A 199 -3.90 -25.36 -38.95
N LYS A 200 -3.23 -26.30 -39.62
CA LYS A 200 -1.84 -26.68 -39.28
C LYS A 200 -0.93 -25.48 -39.53
N LEU A 201 -0.88 -24.56 -38.58
CA LEU A 201 -0.04 -23.38 -38.65
C LEU A 201 1.40 -23.85 -38.49
N ALA A 202 2.26 -23.45 -39.41
CA ALA A 202 3.66 -23.85 -39.41
C ALA A 202 4.54 -22.62 -39.57
N PHE A 203 5.60 -22.53 -38.77
CA PHE A 203 6.66 -21.53 -38.95
C PHE A 203 7.85 -22.21 -39.61
N LEU A 204 8.21 -21.78 -40.82
CA LEU A 204 9.29 -22.40 -41.62
C LEU A 204 9.16 -23.93 -41.76
N GLY A 205 7.91 -24.43 -41.88
CA GLY A 205 7.62 -25.87 -41.98
C GLY A 205 7.56 -26.61 -40.65
N ILE A 206 7.85 -25.95 -39.53
CA ILE A 206 7.73 -26.52 -38.17
C ILE A 206 6.31 -26.28 -37.66
N PRO A 207 5.53 -27.34 -37.32
CA PRO A 207 4.19 -27.19 -36.77
C PRO A 207 4.18 -26.41 -35.46
N ILE A 208 3.23 -25.49 -35.31
CA ILE A 208 3.01 -24.70 -34.10
C ILE A 208 1.79 -25.25 -33.38
N ILE A 209 1.93 -25.49 -32.07
CA ILE A 209 0.80 -25.81 -31.19
C ILE A 209 0.29 -24.49 -30.63
N LEU A 210 -0.76 -23.95 -31.24
CA LEU A 210 -1.40 -22.75 -30.73
C LEU A 210 -2.23 -23.08 -29.50
N ILE A 211 -2.12 -22.22 -28.49
CA ILE A 211 -2.94 -22.22 -27.29
C ILE A 211 -3.55 -20.84 -27.12
N LYS A 212 -4.59 -20.72 -26.29
CA LYS A 212 -5.11 -19.42 -25.92
C LYS A 212 -4.10 -18.71 -25.02
N TYR A 213 -3.43 -17.69 -25.57
CA TYR A 213 -2.43 -16.91 -24.84
C TYR A 213 -3.04 -15.73 -24.06
N SER A 214 -4.29 -15.34 -24.33
CA SER A 214 -5.03 -14.38 -23.51
C SER A 214 -5.04 -14.85 -22.05
N SER A 215 -4.77 -13.94 -21.12
CA SER A 215 -4.65 -14.25 -19.69
C SER A 215 -3.51 -15.20 -19.28
N SER A 216 -2.59 -15.55 -20.20
CA SER A 216 -1.46 -16.42 -19.88
C SER A 216 -0.36 -15.70 -19.08
N VAL A 217 0.34 -16.45 -18.23
CA VAL A 217 1.38 -15.92 -17.34
C VAL A 217 2.76 -16.44 -17.71
N ILE A 218 2.92 -17.77 -17.76
CA ILE A 218 4.23 -18.42 -17.86
C ILE A 218 4.92 -18.17 -19.21
N PRO A 219 4.25 -18.30 -20.37
CA PRO A 219 4.90 -18.14 -21.67
C PRO A 219 5.64 -16.81 -21.83
N ILE A 220 5.02 -15.70 -21.40
CA ILE A 220 5.61 -14.37 -21.56
C ILE A 220 6.78 -14.13 -20.60
N ILE A 221 6.72 -14.66 -19.36
CA ILE A 221 7.83 -14.54 -18.41
C ILE A 221 9.06 -15.27 -18.96
N LEU A 222 8.87 -16.49 -19.51
CA LEU A 222 9.94 -17.25 -20.16
C LEU A 222 10.49 -16.52 -21.39
N ALA A 223 9.62 -15.95 -22.21
CA ALA A 223 10.02 -15.21 -23.41
C ALA A 223 10.88 -13.98 -23.07
N VAL A 224 10.47 -13.18 -22.08
CA VAL A 224 11.23 -11.98 -21.66
C VAL A 224 12.52 -12.37 -20.93
N TRP A 225 12.51 -13.47 -20.18
CA TRP A 225 13.74 -14.01 -19.60
C TRP A 225 14.75 -14.38 -20.69
N VAL A 226 14.33 -15.12 -21.73
CA VAL A 226 15.19 -15.47 -22.88
C VAL A 226 15.59 -14.23 -23.67
N GLN A 227 14.67 -13.29 -23.88
CA GLN A 227 14.96 -12.00 -24.52
C GLN A 227 16.15 -11.31 -23.84
N SER A 228 16.24 -11.35 -22.52
CA SER A 228 17.35 -10.71 -21.80
C SER A 228 18.73 -11.26 -22.18
N TYR A 229 18.83 -12.53 -22.59
CA TYR A 229 20.08 -13.12 -23.09
C TYR A 229 20.27 -12.82 -24.58
N VAL A 230 19.21 -12.95 -25.38
CA VAL A 230 19.23 -12.69 -26.83
C VAL A 230 19.63 -11.24 -27.11
N GLU A 231 19.03 -10.28 -26.40
CA GLU A 231 19.29 -8.85 -26.53
C GLU A 231 20.74 -8.52 -26.13
N ARG A 232 21.26 -9.11 -25.03
CA ARG A 232 22.67 -8.96 -24.62
C ARG A 232 23.62 -9.54 -25.65
N TRP A 233 23.28 -10.67 -26.26
CA TRP A 233 24.07 -11.31 -27.29
C TRP A 233 24.15 -10.43 -28.55
N PHE A 234 23.03 -9.94 -29.07
CA PHE A 234 23.03 -9.00 -30.20
C PHE A 234 23.78 -7.70 -29.87
N ASN A 235 23.64 -7.18 -28.65
CA ASN A 235 24.37 -6.00 -28.21
C ASN A 235 25.90 -6.19 -28.20
N SER A 236 26.41 -7.42 -28.14
CA SER A 236 27.85 -7.67 -28.11
C SER A 236 28.55 -7.47 -29.46
N PHE A 237 27.84 -7.65 -30.58
CA PHE A 237 28.44 -7.60 -31.92
C PHE A 237 27.82 -6.55 -32.87
N VAL A 238 26.62 -6.04 -32.57
CA VAL A 238 25.99 -4.98 -33.38
C VAL A 238 26.67 -3.64 -33.11
N HIS A 239 27.09 -2.96 -34.19
CA HIS A 239 27.76 -1.66 -34.13
C HIS A 239 26.87 -0.57 -33.50
N GLN A 240 27.46 0.32 -32.70
CA GLN A 240 26.72 1.33 -31.91
C GLN A 240 25.80 2.22 -32.77
N SER A 241 26.21 2.59 -33.98
CA SER A 241 25.45 3.46 -34.89
C SER A 241 24.07 2.93 -35.30
N VAL A 242 23.88 1.60 -35.28
CA VAL A 242 22.61 0.96 -35.70
C VAL A 242 21.97 0.13 -34.59
N LYS A 243 22.61 0.08 -33.42
CA LYS A 243 22.22 -0.78 -32.29
C LYS A 243 20.78 -0.57 -31.84
N ASN A 244 20.32 0.67 -31.77
CA ASN A 244 18.96 1.02 -31.35
C ASN A 244 17.85 0.54 -32.30
N ILE A 245 18.19 0.15 -33.53
CA ILE A 245 17.23 -0.33 -34.54
C ILE A 245 17.38 -1.84 -34.74
N ILE A 246 18.62 -2.29 -34.96
CA ILE A 246 18.91 -3.68 -35.32
C ILE A 246 18.73 -4.63 -34.14
N VAL A 247 19.13 -4.25 -32.92
CA VAL A 247 19.00 -5.14 -31.76
C VAL A 247 17.53 -5.43 -31.44
N PRO A 248 16.62 -4.44 -31.34
CA PRO A 248 15.19 -4.71 -31.19
C PRO A 248 14.60 -5.59 -32.31
N MET A 249 14.93 -5.30 -33.58
CA MET A 249 14.45 -6.07 -34.72
C MET A 249 14.87 -7.54 -34.66
N LEU A 250 16.16 -7.81 -34.43
CA LEU A 250 16.67 -9.18 -34.31
C LEU A 250 16.12 -9.90 -33.08
N SER A 251 15.93 -9.17 -31.98
CA SER A 251 15.34 -9.73 -30.76
C SER A 251 13.91 -10.19 -31.03
N LEU A 252 13.09 -9.39 -31.74
CA LEU A 252 11.74 -9.82 -32.14
C LEU A 252 11.76 -11.01 -33.11
N LEU A 253 12.65 -10.97 -34.10
CA LEU A 253 12.79 -12.03 -35.11
C LEU A 253 13.12 -13.39 -34.49
N VAL A 254 13.82 -13.41 -33.35
CA VAL A 254 14.19 -14.63 -32.64
C VAL A 254 13.20 -14.97 -31.54
N VAL A 255 12.87 -14.02 -30.67
CA VAL A 255 12.09 -14.29 -29.46
C VAL A 255 10.63 -14.60 -29.80
N VAL A 256 10.01 -13.92 -30.77
CA VAL A 256 8.60 -14.17 -31.11
C VAL A 256 8.39 -15.61 -31.64
N PRO A 257 9.13 -16.10 -32.65
CA PRO A 257 8.99 -17.48 -33.09
C PRO A 257 9.34 -18.51 -32.00
N LEU A 258 10.40 -18.27 -31.22
CA LEU A 258 10.74 -19.15 -30.09
C LEU A 258 9.62 -19.20 -29.05
N THR A 259 8.90 -18.10 -28.85
CA THR A 259 7.77 -18.08 -27.93
C THR A 259 6.66 -19.00 -28.42
N PHE A 260 6.30 -18.96 -29.70
CA PHE A 260 5.27 -19.86 -30.25
C PHE A 260 5.72 -21.31 -30.35
N LEU A 261 6.98 -21.57 -30.72
CA LEU A 261 7.49 -22.92 -30.96
C LEU A 261 7.86 -23.66 -29.66
N ALA A 262 8.33 -22.93 -28.65
CA ALA A 262 8.87 -23.53 -27.43
C ALA A 262 8.20 -22.97 -26.17
N PHE A 263 8.28 -21.66 -25.90
CA PHE A 263 7.90 -21.14 -24.58
C PHE A 263 6.40 -21.17 -24.32
N GLY A 264 5.57 -21.09 -25.35
CA GLY A 264 4.12 -21.28 -25.31
C GLY A 264 3.76 -22.70 -24.92
N PRO A 265 4.16 -23.73 -25.70
CA PRO A 265 3.94 -25.14 -25.35
C PRO A 265 4.53 -25.53 -23.99
N VAL A 266 5.78 -25.13 -23.70
CA VAL A 266 6.43 -25.41 -22.40
C VAL A 266 5.69 -24.71 -21.27
N GLY A 267 5.36 -23.43 -21.43
CA GLY A 267 4.60 -22.68 -20.44
C GLY A 267 3.22 -23.29 -20.19
N ASN A 268 2.55 -23.77 -21.24
CA ASN A 268 1.28 -24.48 -21.12
C ASN A 268 1.42 -25.80 -20.36
N LEU A 269 2.44 -26.61 -20.67
CA LEU A 269 2.71 -27.85 -19.96
C LEU A 269 2.98 -27.61 -18.47
N ILE A 270 3.74 -26.57 -18.13
CA ILE A 270 3.98 -26.16 -16.74
C ILE A 270 2.67 -25.73 -16.09
N SER A 271 1.88 -24.86 -16.75
CA SER A 271 0.59 -24.38 -16.26
C SER A 271 -0.40 -25.51 -16.00
N GLN A 272 -0.50 -26.47 -16.92
CA GLN A 272 -1.35 -27.66 -16.78
C GLN A 272 -0.82 -28.60 -15.70
N GLY A 273 0.49 -28.80 -15.61
CA GLY A 273 1.10 -29.61 -14.54
C GLY A 273 0.82 -29.03 -13.15
N LEU A 274 0.92 -27.71 -13.00
CA LEU A 274 0.59 -27.01 -11.75
C LEU A 274 -0.91 -27.13 -11.41
N ALA A 275 -1.78 -26.90 -12.40
CA ALA A 275 -3.23 -27.04 -12.23
C ALA A 275 -3.61 -28.47 -11.83
N ASN A 276 -3.12 -29.47 -12.57
CA ASN A 276 -3.38 -30.88 -12.30
C ASN A 276 -2.82 -31.33 -10.95
N GLY A 277 -1.62 -30.85 -10.58
CA GLY A 277 -1.03 -31.12 -9.27
C GLY A 277 -1.90 -30.58 -8.14
N PHE A 278 -2.37 -29.33 -8.26
CA PHE A 278 -3.31 -28.74 -7.31
C PHE A 278 -4.63 -29.53 -7.26
N THR A 279 -5.26 -29.81 -8.40
CA THR A 279 -6.51 -30.55 -8.48
C THR A 279 -6.37 -31.96 -7.91
N TRP A 280 -5.23 -32.62 -8.09
CA TRP A 280 -4.96 -33.92 -7.48
C TRP A 280 -4.96 -33.83 -5.95
N VAL A 281 -4.22 -32.88 -5.37
CA VAL A 281 -4.22 -32.63 -3.91
C VAL A 281 -5.63 -32.30 -3.42
N TYR A 282 -6.36 -31.47 -4.15
CA TYR A 282 -7.72 -31.09 -3.81
C TYR A 282 -8.68 -32.28 -3.81
N ASN A 283 -8.56 -33.17 -4.80
CA ASN A 283 -9.43 -34.35 -4.93
C ASN A 283 -9.10 -35.46 -3.94
N LEU A 284 -7.91 -35.48 -3.32
CA LEU A 284 -7.61 -36.39 -2.20
C LEU A 284 -8.56 -36.13 -1.02
N SER A 285 -8.77 -34.85 -0.69
CA SER A 285 -9.74 -34.43 0.31
C SER A 285 -9.99 -32.92 0.20
N PRO A 286 -11.14 -32.50 -0.38
CA PRO A 286 -11.50 -31.08 -0.45
C PRO A 286 -11.51 -30.45 0.95
N LEU A 287 -12.02 -31.19 1.94
CA LEU A 287 -12.07 -30.75 3.34
C LEU A 287 -10.68 -30.42 3.88
N ILE A 288 -9.70 -31.31 3.72
CA ILE A 288 -8.33 -31.09 4.20
C ILE A 288 -7.65 -29.98 3.39
N ALA A 289 -7.85 -29.97 2.07
CA ALA A 289 -7.28 -28.93 1.21
C ALA A 289 -7.77 -27.54 1.62
N GLY A 290 -9.08 -27.38 1.87
CA GLY A 290 -9.67 -26.16 2.39
C GLY A 290 -9.16 -25.80 3.79
N ALA A 291 -9.01 -26.78 4.68
CA ALA A 291 -8.46 -26.55 6.01
C ALA A 291 -7.03 -26.02 5.98
N VAL A 292 -6.16 -26.62 5.17
CA VAL A 292 -4.76 -26.22 5.04
C VAL A 292 -4.66 -24.86 4.35
N ALA A 293 -5.37 -24.66 3.24
CA ALA A 293 -5.38 -23.38 2.52
C ALA A 293 -5.86 -22.24 3.43
N GLY A 294 -6.98 -22.45 4.13
CA GLY A 294 -7.55 -21.48 5.05
C GLY A 294 -6.67 -21.17 6.27
N ALA A 295 -5.96 -22.16 6.81
CA ALA A 295 -5.12 -21.97 7.99
C ALA A 295 -3.77 -21.32 7.67
N PHE A 296 -3.13 -21.70 6.56
CA PHE A 296 -1.77 -21.30 6.25
C PHE A 296 -1.64 -20.15 5.25
N TRP A 297 -2.73 -19.71 4.61
CA TRP A 297 -2.65 -18.61 3.64
C TRP A 297 -1.96 -17.38 4.21
N GLN A 298 -2.33 -16.95 5.42
CA GLN A 298 -1.74 -15.76 6.03
C GLN A 298 -0.29 -15.97 6.49
N VAL A 299 0.10 -17.22 6.73
CA VAL A 299 1.51 -17.57 6.93
C VAL A 299 2.29 -17.39 5.62
N PHE A 300 1.72 -17.82 4.49
CA PHE A 300 2.32 -17.58 3.17
C PHE A 300 2.34 -16.10 2.79
N VAL A 301 1.39 -15.29 3.27
CA VAL A 301 1.41 -13.83 3.12
C VAL A 301 2.61 -13.22 3.86
N ILE A 302 2.87 -13.63 5.10
CA ILE A 302 4.03 -13.17 5.89
C ILE A 302 5.35 -13.46 5.16
N PHE A 303 5.49 -14.66 4.58
CA PHE A 303 6.71 -15.07 3.88
C PHE A 303 6.73 -14.65 2.39
N GLY A 304 5.69 -13.98 1.88
CA GLY A 304 5.58 -13.60 0.46
C GLY A 304 5.37 -14.77 -0.50
N VAL A 305 5.34 -16.01 -0.02
CA VAL A 305 5.20 -17.23 -0.84
C VAL A 305 3.82 -17.32 -1.51
N HIS A 306 2.82 -16.61 -0.96
CA HIS A 306 1.46 -16.56 -1.51
C HIS A 306 1.42 -16.13 -3.00
N TRP A 307 2.37 -15.31 -3.46
CA TRP A 307 2.50 -14.91 -4.86
C TRP A 307 2.75 -16.09 -5.81
N GLY A 308 3.41 -17.15 -5.33
CA GLY A 308 3.63 -18.37 -6.11
C GLY A 308 2.34 -19.08 -6.51
N PHE A 309 1.23 -18.83 -5.80
CA PHE A 309 -0.05 -19.46 -6.07
C PHE A 309 -0.91 -18.71 -7.09
N VAL A 310 -0.65 -17.42 -7.33
CA VAL A 310 -1.44 -16.60 -8.27
C VAL A 310 -1.40 -17.15 -9.71
N PRO A 311 -0.23 -17.56 -10.26
CA PRO A 311 -0.19 -18.21 -11.56
C PRO A 311 -1.03 -19.49 -11.64
N ILE A 312 -1.14 -20.25 -10.54
CA ILE A 312 -1.94 -21.47 -10.48
C ILE A 312 -3.43 -21.12 -10.57
N MET A 313 -3.90 -20.14 -9.80
CA MET A 313 -5.30 -19.68 -9.83
C MET A 313 -5.69 -19.14 -11.22
N LEU A 314 -4.82 -18.34 -11.82
CA LEU A 314 -5.04 -17.83 -13.18
C LEU A 314 -5.02 -18.95 -14.23
N SER A 315 -4.12 -19.93 -14.08
CA SER A 315 -4.07 -21.12 -14.93
C SER A 315 -5.35 -21.95 -14.82
N ASN A 316 -5.86 -22.19 -13.60
CA ASN A 316 -7.12 -22.91 -13.37
C ASN A 316 -8.28 -22.19 -14.07
N ILE A 317 -8.40 -20.87 -13.92
CA ILE A 317 -9.43 -20.09 -14.61
C ILE A 317 -9.28 -20.19 -16.13
N ALA A 318 -8.05 -20.10 -16.66
CA ALA A 318 -7.81 -20.16 -18.10
C ALA A 318 -8.06 -21.55 -18.72
N THR A 319 -7.76 -22.62 -17.98
CA THR A 319 -7.80 -24.01 -18.48
C THR A 319 -9.07 -24.76 -18.11
N LEU A 320 -9.58 -24.57 -16.89
CA LEU A 320 -10.78 -25.23 -16.36
C LEU A 320 -12.02 -24.32 -16.43
N GLY A 321 -11.83 -23.00 -16.63
CA GLY A 321 -12.90 -22.01 -16.59
C GLY A 321 -13.29 -21.59 -15.16
N TYR A 322 -12.59 -22.10 -14.15
CA TYR A 322 -12.82 -21.76 -12.74
C TYR A 322 -11.60 -22.09 -11.86
N ASP A 323 -11.57 -21.52 -10.66
CA ASP A 323 -10.60 -21.85 -9.61
C ASP A 323 -11.32 -22.18 -8.30
N THR A 324 -10.88 -23.21 -7.58
CA THR A 324 -11.47 -23.58 -6.28
C THR A 324 -10.73 -22.93 -5.11
N MET A 325 -9.48 -22.50 -5.29
CA MET A 325 -8.62 -22.00 -4.23
C MET A 325 -9.06 -20.62 -3.73
N LEU A 326 -9.35 -19.69 -4.64
CA LEU A 326 -9.77 -18.33 -4.33
C LEU A 326 -10.87 -18.24 -3.24
N PRO A 327 -12.00 -18.96 -3.35
CA PRO A 327 -13.02 -18.99 -2.30
C PRO A 327 -12.49 -19.43 -0.93
N MET A 328 -11.65 -20.48 -0.90
CA MET A 328 -11.06 -21.01 0.35
C MET A 328 -10.12 -20.00 1.00
N LEU A 329 -9.31 -19.30 0.20
CA LEU A 329 -8.36 -18.30 0.69
C LEU A 329 -9.06 -17.07 1.27
N THR A 330 -10.23 -16.73 0.76
CA THR A 330 -11.05 -15.63 1.31
C THR A 330 -11.47 -15.92 2.75
N ALA A 331 -11.67 -17.18 3.16
CA ALA A 331 -11.91 -17.51 4.56
C ALA A 331 -10.72 -17.12 5.46
N ALA A 332 -9.49 -17.30 4.99
CA ALA A 332 -8.29 -16.91 5.73
C ALA A 332 -8.12 -15.39 5.87
N VAL A 333 -8.61 -14.62 4.90
CA VAL A 333 -8.61 -13.14 4.96
C VAL A 333 -9.68 -12.67 5.94
N LEU A 334 -10.90 -13.19 5.82
CA LEU A 334 -12.01 -12.80 6.68
C LEU A 334 -11.82 -13.27 8.12
N SER A 335 -11.10 -14.36 8.37
CA SER A 335 -10.73 -14.75 9.73
C SER A 335 -9.75 -13.77 10.39
N GLN A 336 -8.83 -13.16 9.64
CA GLN A 336 -7.97 -12.09 10.17
C GLN A 336 -8.77 -10.82 10.47
N ALA A 337 -9.71 -10.46 9.61
CA ALA A 337 -10.65 -9.39 9.88
C ALA A 337 -11.44 -9.66 11.17
N GLY A 338 -11.97 -10.88 11.33
CA GLY A 338 -12.71 -11.30 12.52
C GLY A 338 -11.86 -11.31 13.79
N ALA A 339 -10.64 -11.82 13.75
CA ALA A 339 -9.74 -11.80 14.92
C ALA A 339 -9.40 -10.37 15.32
N THR A 340 -9.17 -9.48 14.35
CA THR A 340 -8.86 -8.07 14.58
C THR A 340 -10.08 -7.32 15.13
N LEU A 341 -11.28 -7.64 14.65
CA LEU A 341 -12.52 -7.13 15.24
C LEU A 341 -12.67 -7.60 16.69
N GLY A 342 -12.35 -8.87 16.97
CA GLY A 342 -12.31 -9.39 18.34
C GLY A 342 -11.34 -8.61 19.22
N VAL A 343 -10.16 -8.25 18.70
CA VAL A 343 -9.19 -7.40 19.41
C VAL A 343 -9.77 -6.01 19.64
N PHE A 344 -10.38 -5.40 18.63
CA PHE A 344 -11.05 -4.09 18.76
C PHE A 344 -12.13 -4.10 19.86
N LEU A 345 -12.94 -5.15 19.93
CA LEU A 345 -14.02 -5.26 20.91
C LEU A 345 -13.52 -5.54 22.33
N LYS A 346 -12.44 -6.32 22.48
CA LYS A 346 -11.93 -6.77 23.78
C LYS A 346 -10.80 -5.91 24.36
N SER A 347 -9.99 -5.29 23.51
CA SER A 347 -8.86 -4.45 23.93
C SER A 347 -9.33 -3.30 24.79
N ARG A 348 -8.64 -3.09 25.91
CA ARG A 348 -8.81 -1.90 26.75
C ARG A 348 -7.87 -0.78 26.34
N ASN A 349 -6.70 -1.12 25.80
CA ASN A 349 -5.74 -0.14 25.31
C ASN A 349 -6.32 0.66 24.12
N THR A 350 -6.48 1.97 24.32
CA THR A 350 -7.02 2.93 23.34
C THR A 350 -6.30 2.91 21.99
N GLN A 351 -4.96 2.87 21.97
CA GLN A 351 -4.19 2.82 20.72
C GLN A 351 -4.39 1.49 19.98
N MET A 352 -4.28 0.37 20.70
CA MET A 352 -4.51 -0.96 20.13
C MET A 352 -5.94 -1.09 19.61
N LYS A 353 -6.90 -0.52 20.32
CA LYS A 353 -8.30 -0.48 19.89
C LYS A 353 -8.46 0.35 18.61
N ALA A 354 -7.95 1.58 18.55
CA ALA A 354 -8.01 2.40 17.34
C ALA A 354 -7.36 1.70 16.13
N LEU A 355 -6.18 1.12 16.31
CA LEU A 355 -5.46 0.37 15.27
C LEU A 355 -6.22 -0.90 14.83
N ALA A 356 -6.78 -1.66 15.78
CA ALA A 356 -7.58 -2.84 15.46
C ALA A 356 -8.88 -2.49 14.73
N GLY A 357 -9.53 -1.39 15.09
CA GLY A 357 -10.74 -0.92 14.40
C GLY A 357 -10.47 -0.60 12.93
N SER A 358 -9.46 0.24 12.66
CA SER A 358 -9.09 0.61 11.28
C SER A 358 -8.55 -0.58 10.48
N SER A 359 -7.75 -1.45 11.11
CA SER A 359 -7.19 -2.64 10.46
C SER A 359 -8.24 -3.73 10.16
N THR A 360 -9.33 -3.77 10.93
CA THR A 360 -10.47 -4.66 10.63
C THR A 360 -11.11 -4.26 9.30
N LEU A 361 -11.38 -2.96 9.12
CA LEU A 361 -11.98 -2.45 7.89
C LEU A 361 -11.08 -2.74 6.67
N ALA A 362 -9.77 -2.52 6.82
CA ALA A 362 -8.79 -2.83 5.77
C ALA A 362 -8.80 -4.33 5.40
N ALA A 363 -8.82 -5.23 6.39
CA ALA A 363 -8.83 -6.68 6.15
C ALA A 363 -10.09 -7.17 5.45
N VAL A 364 -11.26 -6.60 5.75
CA VAL A 364 -12.52 -6.93 5.04
C VAL A 364 -12.38 -6.68 3.53
N PHE A 365 -11.64 -5.63 3.15
CA PHE A 365 -11.33 -5.28 1.76
C PHE A 365 -10.10 -6.00 1.19
N GLY A 366 -9.55 -6.99 1.90
CA GLY A 366 -8.43 -7.81 1.41
C GLY A 366 -7.04 -7.25 1.67
N ILE A 367 -6.93 -6.11 2.37
CA ILE A 367 -5.65 -5.53 2.78
C ILE A 367 -5.31 -6.08 4.16
N THR A 368 -4.42 -7.06 4.22
CA THR A 368 -4.15 -7.84 5.44
C THR A 368 -2.84 -7.47 6.14
N GLU A 369 -1.97 -6.70 5.48
CA GLU A 369 -0.70 -6.25 6.02
C GLU A 369 -0.83 -5.43 7.33
N PRO A 370 -1.66 -4.37 7.42
CA PRO A 370 -1.82 -3.63 8.67
C PRO A 370 -2.43 -4.50 9.77
N THR A 371 -3.30 -5.42 9.40
CA THR A 371 -4.00 -6.37 10.28
C THR A 371 -3.04 -7.38 10.89
N ILE A 372 -2.21 -8.01 10.06
CA ILE A 372 -1.23 -9.02 10.49
C ILE A 372 -0.14 -8.34 11.31
N TYR A 373 0.57 -7.37 10.74
CA TYR A 373 1.76 -6.80 11.37
C TYR A 373 1.42 -5.84 12.50
N GLY A 374 0.34 -5.08 12.37
CA GLY A 374 -0.08 -4.10 13.37
C GLY A 374 -0.79 -4.73 14.58
N VAL A 375 -1.53 -5.81 14.37
CA VAL A 375 -2.44 -6.35 15.39
C VAL A 375 -2.21 -7.84 15.65
N THR A 376 -2.58 -8.72 14.72
CA THR A 376 -2.75 -10.14 15.06
C THR A 376 -1.44 -10.86 15.33
N LEU A 377 -0.41 -10.62 14.51
CA LEU A 377 0.92 -11.21 14.68
C LEU A 377 1.65 -10.60 15.88
N LYS A 378 1.49 -9.28 16.09
CA LYS A 378 2.03 -8.57 17.27
C LYS A 378 1.51 -9.19 18.57
N LEU A 379 0.22 -9.52 18.61
CA LEU A 379 -0.44 -10.14 19.76
C LEU A 379 -0.33 -11.67 19.80
N LYS A 380 0.20 -12.30 18.73
CA LYS A 380 0.41 -13.75 18.51
C LYS A 380 -0.85 -14.62 18.59
N LYS A 381 -1.55 -14.63 19.74
CA LYS A 381 -2.76 -15.41 19.99
C LYS A 381 -3.88 -15.11 18.98
N PRO A 382 -4.24 -13.83 18.69
CA PRO A 382 -5.25 -13.53 17.69
C PRO A 382 -4.90 -14.05 16.28
N PHE A 383 -3.62 -14.05 15.90
CA PHE A 383 -3.18 -14.62 14.62
C PHE A 383 -3.44 -16.14 14.56
N ILE A 384 -3.12 -16.86 15.62
CA ILE A 384 -3.38 -18.32 15.72
C ILE A 384 -4.89 -18.59 15.64
N TYR A 385 -5.71 -17.81 16.33
CA TYR A 385 -7.17 -17.96 16.28
C TYR A 385 -7.71 -17.70 14.86
N ALA A 386 -7.20 -16.69 14.18
CA ALA A 386 -7.54 -16.43 12.77
C ALA A 386 -7.12 -17.60 11.87
N CYS A 387 -5.95 -18.21 12.07
CA CYS A 387 -5.54 -19.41 11.31
C CYS A 387 -6.49 -20.59 11.54
N ILE A 388 -6.86 -20.87 12.80
CA ILE A 388 -7.79 -21.96 13.12
C ILE A 388 -9.16 -21.72 12.49
N SER A 389 -9.73 -20.53 12.67
CA SER A 389 -11.03 -20.17 12.10
C SER A 389 -11.00 -20.11 10.58
N GLY A 390 -9.91 -19.62 9.99
CA GLY A 390 -9.69 -19.60 8.55
C GLY A 390 -9.64 -21.01 7.97
N GLY A 391 -8.97 -21.95 8.65
CA GLY A 391 -8.96 -23.36 8.29
C GLY A 391 -10.34 -23.99 8.34
N ILE A 392 -11.10 -23.77 9.42
CA ILE A 392 -12.47 -24.30 9.53
C ILE A 392 -13.38 -23.73 8.44
N GLY A 393 -13.33 -22.42 8.20
CA GLY A 393 -14.08 -21.78 7.12
C GLY A 393 -13.67 -22.31 5.76
N GLY A 394 -12.36 -22.37 5.47
CA GLY A 394 -11.84 -22.91 4.22
C GLY A 394 -12.26 -24.35 3.96
N ALA A 395 -12.28 -25.20 5.00
CA ALA A 395 -12.75 -26.58 4.91
C ALA A 395 -14.23 -26.68 4.54
N ILE A 396 -15.08 -25.82 5.12
CA ILE A 396 -16.52 -25.73 4.78
C ILE A 396 -16.69 -25.32 3.32
N ILE A 397 -15.98 -24.28 2.87
CA ILE A 397 -16.05 -23.77 1.50
C ILE A 397 -15.64 -24.86 0.50
N ALA A 398 -14.53 -25.53 0.76
CA ALA A 398 -13.99 -26.57 -0.10
C ALA A 398 -14.89 -27.81 -0.16
N SER A 399 -15.47 -28.21 0.96
CA SER A 399 -16.42 -29.33 1.02
C SER A 399 -17.67 -29.07 0.17
N GLY A 400 -18.05 -27.79 0.04
CA GLY A 400 -19.14 -27.34 -0.82
C GLY A 400 -18.81 -27.27 -2.31
N GLY A 401 -17.56 -27.53 -2.71
CA GLY A 401 -17.12 -27.44 -4.10
C GLY A 401 -17.19 -26.02 -4.67
N ALA A 402 -16.99 -25.00 -3.83
CA ALA A 402 -17.08 -23.61 -4.25
C ALA A 402 -16.06 -23.25 -5.35
N THR A 403 -16.50 -22.45 -6.32
CA THR A 403 -15.66 -22.05 -7.45
C THR A 403 -15.69 -20.53 -7.69
N ALA A 404 -14.57 -19.99 -8.16
CA ALA A 404 -14.44 -18.64 -8.70
C ALA A 404 -14.38 -18.68 -10.22
N LYS A 405 -15.19 -17.87 -10.90
CA LYS A 405 -15.19 -17.76 -12.38
C LYS A 405 -14.22 -16.72 -12.92
N SER A 406 -13.73 -15.85 -12.06
CA SER A 406 -12.76 -14.83 -12.40
C SER A 406 -11.82 -14.59 -11.24
N PHE A 407 -10.64 -14.07 -11.56
CA PHE A 407 -9.66 -13.74 -10.53
C PHE A 407 -10.05 -12.44 -9.84
N SER A 408 -9.98 -12.45 -8.52
CA SER A 408 -10.09 -11.27 -7.67
C SER A 408 -9.18 -11.48 -6.46
N LEU A 409 -8.76 -10.38 -5.83
CA LEU A 409 -8.01 -10.50 -4.58
C LEU A 409 -8.95 -11.04 -3.47
N PRO A 410 -8.52 -12.05 -2.69
CA PRO A 410 -9.32 -12.61 -1.60
C PRO A 410 -9.77 -11.50 -0.64
N SER A 411 -11.08 -11.28 -0.57
CA SER A 411 -11.72 -10.19 0.19
C SER A 411 -13.23 -10.40 0.23
N LEU A 412 -13.94 -9.64 1.06
CA LEU A 412 -15.41 -9.66 1.03
C LEU A 412 -15.95 -9.23 -0.35
N LEU A 413 -15.22 -8.33 -1.01
CA LEU A 413 -15.56 -7.82 -2.33
C LEU A 413 -15.40 -8.86 -3.46
N ALA A 414 -14.72 -9.98 -3.19
CA ALA A 414 -14.58 -11.08 -4.15
C ALA A 414 -15.84 -11.95 -4.25
N LEU A 415 -16.81 -11.82 -3.32
CA LEU A 415 -18.04 -12.62 -3.28
C LEU A 415 -18.76 -12.73 -4.63
N PRO A 416 -18.95 -11.65 -5.41
CA PRO A 416 -19.58 -11.74 -6.72
C PRO A 416 -18.88 -12.70 -7.69
N THR A 417 -17.55 -12.84 -7.60
CA THR A 417 -16.78 -13.75 -8.46
C THR A 417 -17.00 -15.24 -8.15
N TYR A 418 -17.58 -15.52 -6.97
CA TYR A 418 -17.89 -16.86 -6.48
C TYR A 418 -19.34 -17.27 -6.72
N PHE A 419 -20.14 -16.38 -7.33
CA PHE A 419 -21.54 -16.68 -7.63
C PHE A 419 -21.64 -17.88 -8.59
N GLY A 420 -22.45 -18.87 -8.22
CA GLY A 420 -22.58 -20.14 -8.94
C GLY A 420 -22.35 -21.35 -8.03
N THR A 421 -21.59 -22.34 -8.51
CA THR A 421 -21.38 -23.61 -7.81
C THR A 421 -20.75 -23.39 -6.43
N GLY A 422 -21.42 -23.92 -5.40
CA GLY A 422 -20.95 -23.88 -4.02
C GLY A 422 -21.03 -22.51 -3.34
N PHE A 423 -21.68 -21.50 -3.93
CA PHE A 423 -21.76 -20.15 -3.37
C PHE A 423 -22.34 -20.09 -1.95
N LEU A 424 -23.36 -20.89 -1.64
CA LEU A 424 -23.92 -20.96 -0.29
C LEU A 424 -22.87 -21.39 0.75
N TRP A 425 -22.02 -22.35 0.39
CA TRP A 425 -20.92 -22.81 1.25
C TRP A 425 -19.83 -21.76 1.41
N VAL A 426 -19.61 -20.91 0.41
CA VAL A 426 -18.79 -19.70 0.54
C VAL A 426 -19.33 -18.81 1.64
N VAL A 427 -20.61 -18.43 1.57
CA VAL A 427 -21.22 -17.53 2.55
C VAL A 427 -21.15 -18.11 3.96
N ILE A 428 -21.52 -19.40 4.12
CA ILE A 428 -21.46 -20.08 5.42
C ILE A 428 -20.02 -20.15 5.93
N GLY A 429 -19.07 -20.58 5.10
CA GLY A 429 -17.68 -20.72 5.49
C GLY A 429 -17.00 -19.40 5.85
N LEU A 430 -17.31 -18.31 5.13
CA LEU A 430 -16.82 -16.96 5.45
C LEU A 430 -17.42 -16.44 6.77
N LEU A 431 -18.73 -16.64 6.98
CA LEU A 431 -19.39 -16.28 8.24
C LEU A 431 -18.78 -17.04 9.42
N VAL A 432 -18.58 -18.36 9.27
CA VAL A 432 -17.94 -19.18 10.29
C VAL A 432 -16.50 -18.71 10.54
N ALA A 433 -15.69 -18.50 9.51
CA ALA A 433 -14.31 -18.03 9.66
C ALA A 433 -14.23 -16.70 10.42
N PHE A 434 -15.09 -15.75 10.05
CA PHE A 434 -15.12 -14.42 10.66
C PHE A 434 -15.62 -14.48 12.11
N VAL A 435 -16.81 -15.05 12.33
CA VAL A 435 -17.46 -15.07 13.65
C VAL A 435 -16.66 -15.94 14.62
N LEU A 436 -16.16 -17.09 14.20
CA LEU A 436 -15.36 -17.95 15.06
C LEU A 436 -14.07 -17.25 15.51
N ALA A 437 -13.41 -16.50 14.62
CA ALA A 437 -12.23 -15.73 15.00
C ALA A 437 -12.55 -14.64 16.04
N VAL A 438 -13.67 -13.91 15.89
CA VAL A 438 -14.15 -12.95 16.89
C VAL A 438 -14.40 -13.67 18.23
N VAL A 439 -15.15 -14.77 18.20
CA VAL A 439 -15.53 -15.53 19.40
C VAL A 439 -14.31 -16.09 20.11
N LEU A 440 -13.34 -16.67 19.40
CA LEU A 440 -12.10 -17.19 20.00
C LEU A 440 -11.31 -16.09 20.69
N VAL A 441 -11.19 -14.90 20.09
CA VAL A 441 -10.56 -13.75 20.74
C VAL A 441 -11.34 -13.31 21.98
N MET A 442 -12.68 -13.24 21.87
CA MET A 442 -13.56 -12.81 22.97
C MET A 442 -13.53 -13.77 24.16
N ILE A 443 -13.45 -15.08 23.93
CA ILE A 443 -13.46 -16.11 24.99
C ILE A 443 -12.05 -16.36 25.51
N LEU A 444 -11.10 -16.72 24.63
CA LEU A 444 -9.75 -17.14 25.04
C LEU A 444 -8.83 -15.96 25.37
N GLY A 445 -9.12 -14.78 24.82
CA GLY A 445 -8.36 -13.56 25.10
C GLY A 445 -6.97 -13.55 24.50
N PHE A 446 -6.27 -12.45 24.76
CA PHE A 446 -4.91 -12.22 24.32
C PHE A 446 -4.21 -11.36 25.37
N ASP A 447 -2.89 -11.28 25.25
CA ASP A 447 -2.07 -10.47 26.14
C ASP A 447 -2.18 -9.01 25.66
N ASP A 448 -3.25 -8.35 26.13
CA ASP A 448 -3.56 -6.97 25.78
C ASP A 448 -2.41 -6.06 26.25
N PRO A 449 -1.86 -5.18 25.38
CA PRO A 449 -0.83 -4.25 25.80
C PRO A 449 -1.38 -3.44 26.97
N LYS A 450 -0.65 -3.43 28.09
CA LYS A 450 -1.07 -2.63 29.24
C LYS A 450 -1.22 -1.20 28.77
N GLU A 451 -2.41 -0.66 28.97
CA GLU A 451 -2.59 0.77 28.93
C GLU A 451 -1.68 1.34 30.02
N GLU A 452 -0.76 2.24 29.68
CA GLU A 452 -0.12 3.08 30.70
C GLU A 452 -1.18 4.04 31.23
N THR A 453 -2.09 3.50 32.03
CA THR A 453 -2.98 4.27 32.86
C THR A 453 -2.28 4.44 34.20
N ALA A 454 -1.86 5.68 34.47
CA ALA A 454 -1.73 6.16 35.83
C ALA A 454 -2.98 5.71 36.60
N LYS A 455 -2.80 4.75 37.51
CA LYS A 455 -3.87 4.28 38.38
C LYS A 455 -4.23 5.40 39.33
N THR A 456 -5.33 6.09 39.07
CA THR A 456 -6.02 6.89 40.09
C THR A 456 -7.21 6.08 40.59
N GLU A 457 -6.94 5.12 41.47
CA GLU A 457 -7.96 4.65 42.41
C GLU A 457 -8.17 5.75 43.44
N ALA A 458 -9.42 6.18 43.57
CA ALA A 458 -9.85 7.18 44.52
C ALA A 458 -9.61 6.72 45.96
N ALA A 459 -8.60 7.29 46.61
CA ALA A 459 -8.54 7.46 48.06
C ALA A 459 -8.62 8.96 48.35
N PRO A 460 -9.37 9.41 49.38
CA PRO A 460 -9.54 10.82 49.65
C PRO A 460 -8.24 11.36 50.25
N ILE A 461 -7.35 11.87 49.40
CA ILE A 461 -6.18 12.61 49.85
C ILE A 461 -6.38 14.04 49.40
N LYS A 462 -6.75 14.88 50.37
CA LYS A 462 -6.52 16.33 50.33
C LYS A 462 -5.04 16.57 50.04
N LYS A 463 -4.68 16.71 48.78
CA LYS A 463 -3.50 17.42 48.33
C LYS A 463 -3.88 18.11 47.03
N GLU A 464 -3.89 19.44 47.06
CA GLU A 464 -3.87 20.27 45.87
C GLU A 464 -2.68 19.81 45.01
N VAL A 465 -2.98 19.20 43.87
CA VAL A 465 -2.00 19.01 42.80
C VAL A 465 -2.36 20.07 41.77
N THR A 466 -1.52 21.10 41.69
CA THR A 466 -1.53 22.08 40.60
C THR A 466 -1.20 21.31 39.31
N ILE A 467 -2.22 21.07 38.49
CA ILE A 467 -2.03 20.62 37.11
C ILE A 467 -1.46 21.82 36.34
N GLU A 468 -0.25 21.70 35.80
CA GLU A 468 0.28 22.71 34.89
C GLU A 468 -0.54 22.70 33.59
N LYS A 469 -1.04 23.87 33.21
CA LYS A 469 -1.88 24.06 32.03
C LYS A 469 -1.33 25.22 31.23
N GLU A 470 -1.18 25.03 29.94
CA GLU A 470 -0.87 26.12 29.02
C GLU A 470 -2.15 26.54 28.31
N ILE A 471 -2.44 27.85 28.34
CA ILE A 471 -3.62 28.43 27.69
C ILE A 471 -3.16 29.14 26.43
N LEU A 472 -3.75 28.75 25.30
CA LEU A 472 -3.61 29.46 24.04
C LEU A 472 -4.84 30.35 23.83
N VAL A 473 -4.58 31.60 23.51
CA VAL A 473 -5.64 32.53 23.12
C VAL A 473 -5.85 32.55 21.61
N SER A 474 -6.99 33.07 21.17
CA SER A 474 -7.33 33.09 19.76
C SER A 474 -6.42 34.08 19.01
N PRO A 475 -5.69 33.63 17.98
CA PRO A 475 -4.81 34.49 17.19
C PRO A 475 -5.59 35.29 16.13
N LEU A 476 -6.86 34.93 15.89
CA LEU A 476 -7.76 35.50 14.90
C LEU A 476 -9.10 35.87 15.53
N GLN A 477 -9.86 36.72 14.86
CA GLN A 477 -11.27 36.96 15.17
C GLN A 477 -12.14 36.34 14.09
N GLY A 478 -13.18 35.61 14.47
CA GLY A 478 -14.14 35.05 13.54
C GLY A 478 -14.91 33.85 14.09
N LYS A 479 -15.47 33.07 13.17
CA LYS A 479 -16.30 31.90 13.50
C LYS A 479 -15.43 30.69 13.79
N VAL A 480 -15.73 30.01 14.89
CA VAL A 480 -15.05 28.77 15.29
C VAL A 480 -15.73 27.57 14.65
N LEU A 481 -14.93 26.66 14.11
CA LEU A 481 -15.37 25.42 13.48
C LEU A 481 -14.55 24.23 14.04
N PRO A 482 -15.15 23.03 14.12
CA PRO A 482 -14.40 21.81 14.40
C PRO A 482 -13.31 21.58 13.35
N LEU A 483 -12.15 21.07 13.77
CA LEU A 483 -11.02 20.83 12.87
C LEU A 483 -11.38 19.83 11.74
N GLU A 484 -12.29 18.90 12.03
CA GLU A 484 -12.83 17.91 11.10
C GLU A 484 -13.58 18.53 9.91
N GLN A 485 -13.98 19.80 10.00
CA GLN A 485 -14.60 20.55 8.90
C GLN A 485 -13.57 21.24 7.98
N SER A 486 -12.28 21.05 8.23
CA SER A 486 -11.24 21.55 7.32
C SER A 486 -11.39 20.91 5.93
N SER A 487 -11.16 21.70 4.89
CA SER A 487 -11.14 21.21 3.51
C SER A 487 -9.89 20.41 3.16
N ASP A 488 -8.88 20.42 4.04
CA ASP A 488 -7.68 19.60 3.94
C ASP A 488 -7.80 18.32 4.80
N VAL A 489 -7.62 17.16 4.17
CA VAL A 489 -7.74 15.84 4.82
C VAL A 489 -6.69 15.64 5.93
N ALA A 490 -5.49 16.20 5.80
CA ALA A 490 -4.44 16.06 6.80
C ALA A 490 -4.80 16.79 8.11
N PHE A 491 -5.43 17.96 7.99
CA PHE A 491 -5.95 18.68 9.14
C PHE A 491 -7.24 18.04 9.69
N ALA A 492 -8.20 17.72 8.82
CA ALA A 492 -9.48 17.15 9.24
C ALA A 492 -9.37 15.78 9.92
N SER A 493 -8.33 15.00 9.61
CA SER A 493 -8.08 13.70 10.24
C SER A 493 -7.38 13.78 11.60
N GLY A 494 -6.88 14.97 12.00
CA GLY A 494 -6.07 15.15 13.19
C GLY A 494 -4.65 14.57 13.09
N ALA A 495 -4.22 14.11 11.90
CA ALA A 495 -2.91 13.52 11.69
C ALA A 495 -1.75 14.50 11.95
N MET A 496 -2.01 15.80 11.81
CA MET A 496 -1.06 16.89 12.06
C MET A 496 -1.06 17.39 13.52
N GLY A 497 -1.91 16.83 14.38
CA GLY A 497 -2.11 17.27 15.76
C GLY A 497 -3.56 17.65 16.07
N LYS A 498 -3.86 17.83 17.36
CA LYS A 498 -5.17 18.35 17.82
C LYS A 498 -5.22 19.87 17.67
N GLY A 499 -6.40 20.41 17.38
CA GLY A 499 -6.57 21.83 17.18
C GLY A 499 -8.00 22.24 16.85
N ILE A 500 -8.12 23.43 16.30
CA ILE A 500 -9.40 24.06 15.96
C ILE A 500 -9.29 24.86 14.67
N LEU A 501 -10.42 25.10 14.00
CA LEU A 501 -10.49 25.85 12.76
C LEU A 501 -11.19 27.20 13.01
N ILE A 502 -10.61 28.29 12.50
CA ILE A 502 -11.25 29.62 12.55
C ILE A 502 -11.52 30.11 11.13
N ASP A 503 -12.74 30.54 10.84
CA ASP A 503 -13.08 31.32 9.66
C ASP A 503 -13.01 32.82 10.01
N PRO A 504 -11.92 33.52 9.62
CA PRO A 504 -11.65 34.87 10.10
C PRO A 504 -12.58 35.91 9.46
N THR A 505 -12.99 36.90 10.26
CA THR A 505 -13.72 38.08 9.77
C THR A 505 -12.78 39.25 9.44
N GLU A 506 -11.54 39.20 9.91
CA GLU A 506 -10.50 40.21 9.70
C GLU A 506 -9.16 39.55 9.39
N GLY A 507 -8.40 40.14 8.47
CA GLY A 507 -7.14 39.63 7.96
C GLY A 507 -5.93 39.91 8.84
N VAL A 508 -6.07 39.79 10.17
CA VAL A 508 -5.01 40.15 11.12
C VAL A 508 -4.72 38.98 12.05
N LEU A 509 -3.53 38.39 11.91
CA LEU A 509 -3.06 37.25 12.69
C LEU A 509 -2.10 37.68 13.79
N THR A 510 -2.39 37.30 15.02
CA THR A 510 -1.58 37.60 16.22
C THR A 510 -1.03 36.34 16.88
N SER A 511 -0.06 36.47 17.80
CA SER A 511 0.50 35.32 18.50
C SER A 511 -0.47 34.79 19.57
N PRO A 512 -0.80 33.48 19.58
CA PRO A 512 -1.65 32.88 20.60
C PRO A 512 -0.94 32.65 21.95
N VAL A 513 0.39 32.79 21.98
CA VAL A 513 1.25 32.50 23.15
C VAL A 513 2.46 33.43 23.21
N ASN A 514 3.16 33.41 24.35
CA ASN A 514 4.54 33.84 24.43
C ASN A 514 5.47 32.70 23.99
N GLY A 515 6.39 32.97 23.08
CA GLY A 515 7.23 31.90 22.52
C GLY A 515 8.23 32.39 21.49
N THR A 516 8.79 31.44 20.74
CA THR A 516 9.71 31.69 19.64
C THR A 516 9.10 31.21 18.33
N ILE A 517 9.19 32.02 17.28
CA ILE A 517 8.80 31.63 15.94
C ILE A 517 9.77 30.56 15.43
N THR A 518 9.32 29.31 15.35
CA THR A 518 10.15 28.17 14.96
C THR A 518 10.16 27.91 13.47
N THR A 519 9.14 28.35 12.74
CA THR A 519 9.12 28.24 11.29
C THR A 519 8.26 29.34 10.69
N VAL A 520 8.77 30.02 9.66
CA VAL A 520 7.95 30.88 8.80
C VAL A 520 8.10 30.38 7.37
N PHE A 521 7.01 29.89 6.78
CA PHE A 521 7.09 29.37 5.43
C PHE A 521 7.41 30.49 4.43
N PRO A 522 8.18 30.22 3.35
CA PRO A 522 8.62 31.26 2.41
C PRO A 522 7.48 32.11 1.86
N THR A 523 6.34 31.49 1.56
CA THR A 523 5.14 32.16 1.04
C THR A 523 4.22 32.73 2.13
N GLY A 524 4.54 32.61 3.41
CA GLY A 524 3.80 33.20 4.53
C GLY A 524 2.44 32.59 4.86
N HIS A 525 2.05 31.52 4.17
CA HIS A 525 0.79 30.81 4.40
C HIS A 525 0.72 30.09 5.74
N ALA A 526 1.85 29.83 6.39
CA ALA A 526 1.88 29.15 7.69
C ALA A 526 3.01 29.68 8.57
N ILE A 527 2.74 29.69 9.88
CA ILE A 527 3.65 30.11 10.94
C ILE A 527 3.64 29.05 12.04
N GLY A 528 4.83 28.56 12.38
CA GLY A 528 5.09 27.68 13.52
C GLY A 528 5.65 28.48 14.70
N ILE A 529 5.12 28.24 15.89
CA ILE A 529 5.51 28.89 17.14
C ILE A 529 5.75 27.79 18.17
N THR A 530 6.89 27.80 18.86
CA THR A 530 7.05 27.00 20.08
C THR A 530 6.89 27.92 21.27
N SER A 531 5.90 27.63 22.12
CA SER A 531 5.65 28.41 23.32
C SER A 531 6.77 28.25 24.35
N ASN A 532 6.84 29.17 25.30
CA ASN A 532 7.79 29.05 26.42
C ASN A 532 7.55 27.81 27.29
N ASP A 533 6.31 27.30 27.29
CA ASP A 533 5.88 26.13 28.07
C ASP A 533 5.93 24.83 27.23
N GLY A 534 6.35 24.92 25.96
CA GLY A 534 6.73 23.79 25.11
C GLY A 534 5.74 23.40 24.02
N ALA A 535 4.56 24.01 23.93
CA ALA A 535 3.58 23.71 22.89
C ALA A 535 4.08 24.16 21.52
N GLU A 536 4.10 23.23 20.55
CA GLU A 536 4.40 23.52 19.16
C GLU A 536 3.11 23.81 18.41
N ILE A 537 2.92 25.07 18.00
CA ILE A 537 1.68 25.59 17.45
C ILE A 537 1.91 25.92 15.99
N LEU A 538 1.11 25.29 15.11
CA LEU A 538 1.07 25.58 13.69
C LEU A 538 -0.20 26.34 13.35
N ILE A 539 -0.06 27.53 12.79
CA ILE A 539 -1.16 28.34 12.26
C ILE A 539 -1.04 28.38 10.75
N HIS A 540 -2.05 27.90 10.02
CA HIS A 540 -2.03 27.83 8.56
C HIS A 540 -3.14 28.68 7.94
N VAL A 541 -2.81 29.87 7.44
CA VAL A 541 -3.80 30.82 6.88
C VAL A 541 -4.35 30.33 5.55
N GLY A 542 -5.56 29.78 5.58
CA GLY A 542 -6.27 29.29 4.40
C GLY A 542 -5.69 28.01 3.81
N VAL A 543 -6.53 27.03 3.51
CA VAL A 543 -6.09 25.78 2.86
C VAL A 543 -5.66 26.06 1.41
N ASN A 544 -4.51 25.50 1.00
CA ASN A 544 -3.89 25.66 -0.33
C ASN A 544 -3.38 27.07 -0.71
N THR A 545 -3.37 28.04 0.20
CA THR A 545 -2.87 29.41 -0.06
C THR A 545 -1.37 29.48 -0.37
N VAL A 546 -0.60 28.41 -0.12
CA VAL A 546 0.78 28.25 -0.62
C VAL A 546 0.89 28.49 -2.13
N LYS A 547 -0.17 28.17 -2.89
CA LYS A 547 -0.26 28.37 -4.36
C LYS A 547 -0.32 29.85 -4.77
N LEU A 548 -0.67 30.75 -3.85
CA LEU A 548 -0.64 32.20 -4.05
C LEU A 548 0.80 32.76 -4.05
N LYS A 549 1.81 31.94 -3.72
CA LYS A 549 3.23 32.31 -3.76
C LYS A 549 3.55 33.60 -2.98
N GLY A 550 2.85 33.83 -1.88
CA GLY A 550 3.02 35.00 -1.01
C GLY A 550 2.23 36.24 -1.41
N GLN A 551 1.41 36.18 -2.46
CA GLN A 551 0.46 37.26 -2.75
C GLN A 551 -0.59 37.33 -1.63
N PHE A 552 -0.96 38.56 -1.26
CA PHE A 552 -1.98 38.87 -0.26
C PHE A 552 -1.63 38.45 1.18
N LEU A 553 -0.37 38.09 1.45
CA LEU A 553 0.13 37.68 2.75
C LEU A 553 1.35 38.54 3.13
N ASP A 554 1.18 39.49 4.04
CA ASP A 554 2.23 40.40 4.51
C ASP A 554 2.77 39.99 5.89
N LYS A 555 3.92 39.30 5.88
CA LYS A 555 4.56 38.75 7.09
C LYS A 555 5.24 39.85 7.89
N ARG A 556 5.01 39.89 9.21
CA ARG A 556 5.65 40.84 10.13
C ARG A 556 6.74 40.23 11.01
N VAL A 557 6.93 38.91 10.92
CA VAL A 557 7.91 38.15 11.72
C VAL A 557 8.80 37.26 10.84
N LYS A 558 9.94 36.85 11.37
CA LYS A 558 10.87 35.87 10.79
C LYS A 558 11.18 34.75 11.77
N GLU A 559 11.73 33.66 11.25
CA GLU A 559 12.17 32.53 12.06
C GLU A 559 13.24 32.97 13.08
N GLY A 560 13.09 32.49 14.32
CA GLY A 560 13.92 32.85 15.46
C GLY A 560 13.48 34.09 16.24
N ASP A 561 12.46 34.83 15.78
CA ASP A 561 11.92 35.97 16.55
C ASP A 561 11.23 35.49 17.83
N VAL A 562 11.50 36.16 18.95
CA VAL A 562 10.74 35.97 20.20
C VAL A 562 9.49 36.84 20.14
N VAL A 563 8.32 36.24 20.37
CA VAL A 563 7.03 36.89 20.28
C VAL A 563 6.28 36.85 21.61
N LYS A 564 5.52 37.90 21.88
CA LYS A 564 4.57 37.93 22.99
C LYS A 564 3.17 37.59 22.50
N GLN A 565 2.35 37.01 23.38
CA GLN A 565 0.93 36.82 23.13
C GLN A 565 0.28 38.14 22.69
N GLY A 566 -0.56 38.10 21.65
CA GLY A 566 -1.20 39.28 21.04
C GLY A 566 -0.33 40.05 20.04
N GLN A 567 0.97 39.73 19.91
CA GLN A 567 1.84 40.39 18.93
C GLN A 567 1.42 40.08 17.49
N LEU A 568 1.41 41.10 16.62
CA LEU A 568 1.11 40.95 15.20
C LEU A 568 2.14 40.06 14.50
N LEU A 569 1.66 39.03 13.78
CA LEU A 569 2.48 38.07 13.05
C LEU A 569 2.37 38.23 11.53
N LEU A 570 1.14 38.41 11.03
CA LEU A 570 0.83 38.41 9.61
C LEU A 570 -0.45 39.20 9.35
N GLU A 571 -0.46 39.99 8.29
CA GLU A 571 -1.68 40.61 7.73
C GLU A 571 -2.00 39.94 6.39
N PHE A 572 -3.29 39.73 6.09
CA PHE A 572 -3.72 39.08 4.86
C PHE A 572 -5.02 39.64 4.31
N ASP A 573 -5.17 39.66 2.98
CA ASP A 573 -6.37 40.20 2.34
C ASP A 573 -7.40 39.09 2.08
N ILE A 574 -8.44 39.05 2.92
CA ILE A 574 -9.49 38.02 2.87
C ILE A 574 -10.25 38.04 1.54
N GLU A 575 -10.58 39.22 1.02
CA GLU A 575 -11.38 39.37 -0.20
C GLU A 575 -10.58 38.91 -1.42
N GLN A 576 -9.31 39.28 -1.49
CA GLN A 576 -8.43 38.86 -2.61
C GLN A 576 -8.14 37.35 -2.57
N ILE A 577 -7.94 36.76 -1.38
CA ILE A 577 -7.74 35.31 -1.25
C ILE A 577 -8.98 34.54 -1.72
N LYS A 578 -10.18 35.00 -1.33
CA LYS A 578 -11.45 34.42 -1.79
C LYS A 578 -11.67 34.62 -3.29
N ALA A 579 -11.36 35.80 -3.83
CA ALA A 579 -11.43 36.08 -5.26
C ALA A 579 -10.48 35.20 -6.10
N ALA A 580 -9.32 34.83 -5.54
CA ALA A 580 -8.39 33.88 -6.15
C ALA A 580 -8.84 32.41 -6.07
N GLY A 581 -10.01 32.12 -5.48
CA GLY A 581 -10.59 30.78 -5.38
C GLY A 581 -10.11 29.95 -4.18
N TYR A 582 -9.52 30.58 -3.17
CA TYR A 582 -9.03 29.91 -1.95
C TYR A 582 -9.86 30.29 -0.73
N THR A 583 -9.86 29.42 0.27
CA THR A 583 -10.51 29.68 1.56
C THR A 583 -9.57 30.41 2.51
N THR A 584 -10.12 31.21 3.42
CA THR A 584 -9.41 31.85 4.53
C THR A 584 -9.55 31.09 5.85
N THR A 585 -10.29 29.98 5.86
CA THR A 585 -10.41 29.10 7.03
C THR A 585 -9.02 28.62 7.46
N THR A 586 -8.67 28.94 8.70
CA THR A 586 -7.30 28.86 9.24
C THR A 586 -7.24 27.84 10.36
N PRO A 587 -6.61 26.68 10.16
CA PRO A 587 -6.34 25.72 11.22
C PRO A 587 -5.30 26.27 12.21
N ILE A 588 -5.55 26.07 13.50
CA ILE A 588 -4.62 26.34 14.61
C ILE A 588 -4.44 25.03 15.35
N ILE A 589 -3.23 24.47 15.27
CA ILE A 589 -2.95 23.07 15.64
C ILE A 589 -1.78 22.99 16.59
N VAL A 590 -1.89 22.17 17.63
CA VAL A 590 -0.76 21.77 18.48
C VAL A 590 -0.12 20.53 17.88
N THR A 591 1.01 20.68 17.19
CA THR A 591 1.65 19.61 16.39
C THR A 591 2.26 18.52 17.26
N ASN A 592 2.72 18.87 18.46
CA ASN A 592 3.17 17.93 19.48
C ASN A 592 2.04 17.50 20.44
N SER A 593 0.76 17.55 20.03
CA SER A 593 -0.38 17.21 20.90
C SER A 593 -0.32 15.80 21.53
N ALA A 594 0.48 14.89 20.97
CA ALA A 594 0.70 13.55 21.52
C ALA A 594 1.59 13.53 22.78
N GLN A 595 2.28 14.63 23.09
CA GLN A 595 3.11 14.79 24.30
C GLN A 595 2.29 15.28 25.51
N TYR A 596 1.04 15.69 25.29
CA TYR A 596 0.15 16.24 26.30
C TYR A 596 -0.97 15.28 26.64
N LEU A 597 -1.52 15.40 27.85
CA LEU A 597 -2.64 14.58 28.32
C LEU A 597 -3.89 14.83 27.48
N ASP A 598 -4.20 16.10 27.19
CA ASP A 598 -5.27 16.47 26.26
C ASP A 598 -5.10 17.90 25.72
N VAL A 599 -5.83 18.20 24.64
CA VAL A 599 -6.00 19.55 24.10
C VAL A 599 -7.49 19.86 24.10
N LEU A 600 -7.91 20.76 24.98
CA LEU A 600 -9.31 21.12 25.18
C LEU A 600 -9.64 22.39 24.39
N ASN A 601 -10.51 22.25 23.39
CA ASN A 601 -10.96 23.36 22.55
C ASN A 601 -12.01 24.22 23.25
N THR A 602 -12.12 25.48 22.84
CA THR A 602 -13.25 26.34 23.19
C THR A 602 -14.56 25.77 22.66
N MET A 603 -15.63 25.99 23.43
CA MET A 603 -17.01 25.61 23.04
C MET A 603 -17.77 26.81 22.43
N GLU A 604 -17.14 27.99 22.40
CA GLU A 604 -17.71 29.18 21.80
C GLU A 604 -17.77 29.05 20.27
N THR A 605 -18.84 29.57 19.66
CA THR A 605 -19.02 29.53 18.19
C THR A 605 -18.32 30.68 17.47
N GLU A 606 -17.96 31.73 18.20
CA GLU A 606 -17.22 32.90 17.72
C GLU A 606 -16.19 33.31 18.75
N VAL A 607 -15.05 33.83 18.30
CA VAL A 607 -13.96 34.32 19.15
C VAL A 607 -13.44 35.64 18.61
N LYS A 608 -13.02 36.52 19.51
CA LYS A 608 -12.16 37.68 19.21
C LYS A 608 -10.71 37.32 19.43
N ARG A 609 -9.80 38.12 18.87
CA ARG A 609 -8.37 38.01 19.18
C ARG A 609 -8.18 38.11 20.70
N GLU A 610 -7.30 37.28 21.23
CA GLU A 610 -7.00 37.14 22.66
C GLU A 610 -8.08 36.48 23.54
N ASP A 611 -9.24 36.10 22.99
CA ASP A 611 -10.19 35.26 23.72
C ASP A 611 -9.60 33.87 23.96
N TYR A 612 -10.12 33.16 24.97
CA TYR A 612 -9.75 31.77 25.21
C TYR A 612 -10.02 30.90 23.97
N LEU A 613 -9.01 30.20 23.47
CA LEU A 613 -9.15 29.32 22.31
C LEU A 613 -8.99 27.85 22.68
N LEU A 614 -7.88 27.47 23.32
CA LEU A 614 -7.63 26.09 23.69
C LEU A 614 -6.70 25.98 24.91
N THR A 615 -6.86 24.90 25.69
CA THR A 615 -5.97 24.55 26.80
C THR A 615 -5.19 23.29 26.45
N VAL A 616 -3.88 23.34 26.60
CA VAL A 616 -3.01 22.18 26.58
C VAL A 616 -2.80 21.71 28.03
N VAL A 617 -3.15 20.45 28.31
CA VAL A 617 -3.04 19.85 29.65
C VAL A 617 -1.74 19.05 29.71
N VAL A 618 -0.81 19.49 30.56
CA VAL A 618 0.52 18.86 30.74
C VAL A 618 0.43 17.65 31.65
#